data_AF-X6MTV2-F1
#
_entry.id   AF-X6MTV2-F1
#
_cell.length_a   1.000
_cell.length_b   1.000
_cell.length_c   1.000
_cell.angle_alpha   90.00
_cell.angle_beta   90.00
_cell.angle_gamma   90.00
#
_symmetry.space_group_name_H-M   'P 1'
#
loop_
_entity.id
_entity.type
_entity.pdbx_description
1 polymer ?
#
loop_
_entity_poly.entity_id
_entity_poly.type
_entity_poly.pdbx_seq_one_letter_code
_entity_poly.pdbx_strand_id
1 'polypeptide(L)'
;EEIVSSFNQQLTLERVVMDKSGFELFAAHLVKELSLENILYLVEYMQLKHFISIHQSHLLQYGDVQAIGYRVDICPSILIANLDPRLLQMNIPASLLWQITLDMFDYLYSRYILDSSMVRLNISFDSSVSIRQAMSQLRQYSSLDVLPSLITAFDAATTDVLRLLRGDSFLRFQKSPEGIAYSKDFM
;
A
#
# COMPACT_ATOMS: atom_id res chain seq x y z
N GLU A 1 -1.64 -15.59 31.83
CA GLU A 1 -0.99 -14.72 30.82
C GLU A 1 -0.19 -15.51 29.77
N GLU A 2 0.52 -16.58 30.14
CA GLU A 2 1.27 -17.41 29.17
C GLU A 2 0.42 -18.09 28.08
N ILE A 3 -0.84 -18.40 28.38
CA ILE A 3 -1.75 -19.06 27.43
C ILE A 3 -2.17 -18.10 26.30
N VAL A 4 -2.41 -16.81 26.61
CA VAL A 4 -2.75 -15.79 25.59
C VAL A 4 -1.54 -15.45 24.71
N SER A 5 -0.33 -15.67 25.24
CA SER A 5 0.95 -15.43 24.57
C SER A 5 1.27 -16.47 23.49
N SER A 6 0.88 -17.74 23.63
CA SER A 6 1.15 -18.75 22.59
C SER A 6 0.08 -18.79 21.50
N PHE A 7 -1.19 -18.50 21.82
CA PHE A 7 -2.31 -18.59 20.88
C PHE A 7 -2.28 -17.54 19.76
N ASN A 8 -1.67 -16.37 20.00
CA ASN A 8 -1.63 -15.27 19.03
C ASN A 8 -0.40 -15.29 18.09
N GLN A 9 0.58 -16.18 18.33
CA GLN A 9 1.84 -16.17 17.58
C GLN A 9 1.70 -16.60 16.11
N GLN A 10 0.60 -17.28 15.75
CA GLN A 10 0.34 -17.71 14.37
C GLN A 10 -0.40 -16.66 13.53
N LEU A 11 -1.00 -15.65 14.17
CA LEU A 11 -1.66 -14.57 13.45
C LEU A 11 -0.61 -13.57 12.98
N THR A 12 -0.47 -13.40 11.67
CA THR A 12 0.46 -12.43 11.08
C THR A 12 -0.30 -11.29 10.41
N LEU A 13 0.36 -10.14 10.25
CA LEU A 13 -0.24 -8.98 9.60
C LEU A 13 -0.70 -9.33 8.18
N GLU A 14 0.10 -10.09 7.44
CA GLU A 14 -0.16 -10.52 6.06
C GLU A 14 -1.48 -11.30 6.00
N ARG A 15 -1.68 -12.26 6.90
CA ARG A 15 -2.93 -13.02 6.97
C ARG A 15 -4.12 -12.13 7.25
N VAL A 16 -3.96 -11.17 8.18
CA VAL A 16 -5.02 -10.24 8.53
C VAL A 16 -5.40 -9.35 7.35
N VAL A 17 -4.44 -8.81 6.60
CA VAL A 17 -4.75 -7.92 5.47
C VAL A 17 -5.19 -8.65 4.20
N MET A 18 -4.90 -9.95 4.08
CA MET A 18 -5.37 -10.80 2.97
C MET A 18 -6.82 -11.28 3.16
N ASP A 19 -7.27 -11.42 4.41
CA ASP A 19 -8.66 -11.75 4.72
C ASP A 19 -9.53 -10.50 4.81
N LYS A 20 -10.76 -10.56 4.29
CA LYS A 20 -11.66 -9.39 4.29
C LYS A 20 -12.05 -8.97 5.70
N SER A 21 -12.48 -9.93 6.53
CA SER A 21 -12.94 -9.65 7.88
C SER A 21 -11.78 -9.23 8.79
N GLY A 22 -10.61 -9.86 8.62
CA GLY A 22 -9.38 -9.45 9.27
C GLY A 22 -8.98 -8.02 8.91
N PHE A 23 -9.02 -7.68 7.63
CA PHE A 23 -8.71 -6.35 7.15
C PHE A 23 -9.65 -5.31 7.77
N GLU A 24 -10.96 -5.56 7.74
CA GLU A 24 -11.98 -4.66 8.29
C GLU A 24 -11.81 -4.45 9.80
N LEU A 25 -11.55 -5.52 10.56
CA LEU A 25 -11.27 -5.45 12.00
C LEU A 25 -9.99 -4.68 12.30
N PHE A 26 -8.93 -4.92 11.54
CA PHE A 26 -7.67 -4.21 11.73
C PHE A 26 -7.77 -2.74 11.34
N ALA A 27 -8.46 -2.41 10.24
CA ALA A 27 -8.74 -1.03 9.86
C ALA A 27 -9.58 -0.32 10.93
N ALA A 28 -10.61 -0.96 11.48
CA ALA A 28 -11.40 -0.42 12.59
C ALA A 28 -10.55 -0.19 13.85
N HIS A 29 -9.58 -1.07 14.13
CA HIS A 29 -8.62 -0.88 15.21
C HIS A 29 -7.72 0.35 14.96
N LEU A 30 -7.17 0.50 13.75
CA LEU A 30 -6.35 1.65 13.38
C LEU A 30 -7.11 2.98 13.44
N VAL A 31 -8.42 2.98 13.16
CA VAL A 31 -9.29 4.16 13.35
C VAL A 31 -9.30 4.60 14.81
N LYS A 32 -9.46 3.66 15.76
CA LYS A 32 -9.45 3.96 17.20
C LYS A 32 -8.11 4.53 17.65
N GLU A 33 -7.03 4.14 16.99
CA GLU A 33 -5.66 4.59 17.26
C GLU A 33 -5.23 5.81 16.43
N LEU A 34 -6.13 6.40 15.62
CA LEU A 34 -5.82 7.51 14.73
C LEU A 34 -4.60 7.25 13.82
N SER A 35 -4.47 6.02 13.31
CA SER A 35 -3.34 5.56 12.47
C SER A 35 -3.78 4.86 11.18
N LEU A 36 -5.02 5.13 10.74
CA LEU A 36 -5.66 4.53 9.56
C LEU A 36 -4.91 4.85 8.26
N GLU A 37 -4.23 6.00 8.19
CA GLU A 37 -3.48 6.45 7.02
C GLU A 37 -2.45 5.44 6.53
N ASN A 38 -1.85 4.67 7.45
CA ASN A 38 -0.86 3.65 7.12
C ASN A 38 -1.45 2.55 6.24
N ILE A 39 -2.63 2.03 6.57
CA ILE A 39 -3.25 0.97 5.77
C ILE A 39 -3.94 1.51 4.51
N LEU A 40 -4.46 2.74 4.55
CA LEU A 40 -5.02 3.40 3.36
C LEU A 40 -3.94 3.64 2.30
N TYR A 41 -2.75 4.09 2.70
CA TYR A 41 -1.61 4.21 1.80
C TYR A 41 -1.28 2.87 1.13
N LEU A 42 -1.21 1.77 1.90
CA LEU A 42 -0.93 0.45 1.33
C LEU A 42 -1.99 0.04 0.30
N VAL A 43 -3.27 0.24 0.59
CA VAL A 43 -4.36 -0.06 -0.36
C VAL A 43 -4.22 0.76 -1.64
N GLU A 44 -4.13 2.09 -1.50
CA GLU A 44 -4.11 3.00 -2.65
C GLU A 44 -2.85 2.82 -3.51
N TYR A 45 -1.71 2.54 -2.89
CA TYR A 45 -0.50 2.21 -3.64
C TYR A 45 -0.58 0.84 -4.33
N MET A 46 -1.14 -0.18 -3.68
CA MET A 46 -1.35 -1.47 -4.35
C MET A 46 -2.38 -1.39 -5.49
N GLN A 47 -3.36 -0.49 -5.39
CA GLN A 47 -4.28 -0.15 -6.47
C GLN A 47 -3.57 0.48 -7.67
N LEU A 48 -2.65 1.43 -7.45
CA LEU A 48 -1.78 1.98 -8.50
C LEU A 48 -0.95 0.87 -9.16
N LYS A 49 -0.30 0.01 -8.36
CA LYS A 49 0.51 -1.10 -8.89
C LYS A 49 -0.35 -2.09 -9.68
N HIS A 50 -1.59 -2.33 -9.27
CA HIS A 50 -2.54 -3.16 -10.01
C HIS A 50 -2.90 -2.52 -11.37
N PHE A 51 -3.18 -1.21 -11.38
CA PHE A 51 -3.43 -0.46 -12.62
C PHE A 51 -2.24 -0.54 -13.59
N ILE A 52 -1.02 -0.28 -13.12
CA ILE A 52 0.22 -0.41 -13.92
C ILE A 52 0.37 -1.86 -14.43
N SER A 53 0.07 -2.86 -13.59
CA SER A 53 0.17 -4.27 -13.97
C SER A 53 -0.75 -4.67 -15.11
N ILE A 54 -1.96 -4.12 -15.14
CA ILE A 54 -2.95 -4.45 -16.17
C ILE A 54 -2.59 -3.77 -17.49
N HIS A 55 -2.19 -2.50 -17.44
CA HIS A 55 -2.09 -1.65 -18.64
C HIS A 55 -0.68 -1.47 -19.18
N GLN A 56 0.32 -1.58 -18.33
CA GLN A 56 1.71 -1.20 -18.63
C GLN A 56 2.69 -2.37 -18.41
N SER A 57 2.18 -3.60 -18.26
CA SER A 57 3.01 -4.82 -18.18
C SER A 57 3.95 -5.01 -19.37
N HIS A 58 3.66 -4.42 -20.53
CA HIS A 58 4.53 -4.41 -21.69
C HIS A 58 5.67 -3.38 -21.63
N LEU A 59 5.52 -2.32 -20.81
CA LEU A 59 6.57 -1.32 -20.55
C LEU A 59 7.58 -1.82 -19.51
N LEU A 60 7.18 -2.83 -18.77
CA LEU A 60 8.02 -3.58 -17.84
C LEU A 60 8.67 -4.70 -18.64
N GLN A 61 9.99 -4.59 -18.82
CA GLN A 61 10.78 -5.44 -19.72
C GLN A 61 10.35 -6.92 -19.69
N TYR A 62 9.95 -7.44 -20.86
CA TYR A 62 9.86 -8.88 -21.16
C TYR A 62 9.02 -9.75 -20.20
N GLY A 63 7.85 -9.28 -19.78
CA GLY A 63 6.88 -10.15 -19.09
C GLY A 63 7.30 -10.54 -17.67
N ASP A 64 8.25 -9.83 -17.08
CA ASP A 64 8.62 -10.03 -15.69
C ASP A 64 7.61 -9.36 -14.75
N VAL A 65 6.76 -10.16 -14.11
CA VAL A 65 5.80 -9.72 -13.10
C VAL A 65 6.49 -9.07 -11.89
N GLN A 66 7.79 -9.34 -11.68
CA GLN A 66 8.62 -8.71 -10.62
C GLN A 66 9.04 -7.28 -10.95
N ALA A 67 8.89 -6.83 -12.19
CA ALA A 67 9.28 -5.48 -12.59
C ALA A 67 8.40 -4.37 -11.95
N ILE A 68 7.27 -4.75 -11.36
CA ILE A 68 6.41 -3.84 -10.58
C ILE A 68 6.97 -3.60 -9.17
N GLY A 69 8.07 -4.26 -8.80
CA GLY A 69 8.70 -4.12 -7.49
C GLY A 69 7.91 -4.80 -6.36
N TYR A 70 8.11 -4.34 -5.13
CA TYR A 70 7.61 -4.97 -3.91
C TYR A 70 6.09 -4.92 -3.77
N ARG A 71 5.42 -6.07 -3.70
CA ARG A 71 3.96 -6.16 -3.56
C ARG A 71 3.55 -6.57 -2.14
N VAL A 72 2.45 -5.99 -1.70
CA VAL A 72 1.76 -6.37 -0.47
C VAL A 72 0.46 -7.06 -0.86
N ASP A 73 0.30 -8.32 -0.44
CA ASP A 73 -0.93 -9.07 -0.69
C ASP A 73 -2.04 -8.53 0.22
N ILE A 74 -2.96 -7.76 -0.37
CA ILE A 74 -4.16 -7.25 0.28
C ILE A 74 -5.37 -7.98 -0.31
N CYS A 75 -6.39 -8.21 0.52
CA CYS A 75 -7.63 -8.85 0.10
C CYS A 75 -8.14 -8.28 -1.24
N PRO A 76 -8.26 -9.10 -2.32
CA PRO A 76 -8.63 -8.61 -3.64
C PRO A 76 -9.98 -7.89 -3.66
N SER A 77 -10.91 -8.29 -2.80
CA SER A 77 -12.21 -7.62 -2.68
C SER A 77 -12.10 -6.19 -2.13
N ILE A 78 -11.09 -5.88 -1.31
CA ILE A 78 -10.81 -4.52 -0.85
C ILE A 78 -10.08 -3.73 -1.94
N LEU A 79 -9.09 -4.34 -2.58
CA LEU A 79 -8.25 -3.68 -3.57
C LEU A 79 -9.03 -3.34 -4.85
N ILE A 80 -9.79 -4.29 -5.40
CA ILE A 80 -10.45 -4.14 -6.70
C ILE A 80 -11.83 -3.51 -6.57
N ALA A 81 -12.62 -3.83 -5.54
CA ALA A 81 -14.00 -3.32 -5.46
C ALA A 81 -14.08 -1.79 -5.27
N ASN A 82 -12.99 -1.19 -4.79
CA ASN A 82 -12.90 0.26 -4.58
C ASN A 82 -12.18 1.00 -5.72
N LEU A 83 -11.76 0.29 -6.78
CA LEU A 83 -11.25 0.91 -8.01
C LEU A 83 -12.42 1.30 -8.91
N ASP A 84 -12.33 2.46 -9.56
CA ASP A 84 -13.30 2.85 -10.57
C ASP A 84 -13.28 1.83 -11.72
N PRO A 85 -14.42 1.23 -12.12
CA PRO A 85 -14.46 0.21 -13.17
C PRO A 85 -13.85 0.67 -14.50
N ARG A 86 -13.81 1.97 -14.78
CA ARG A 86 -13.18 2.54 -15.98
C ARG A 86 -11.67 2.33 -15.99
N LEU A 87 -11.04 2.29 -14.82
CA LEU A 87 -9.60 2.03 -14.68
C LEU A 87 -9.25 0.55 -14.94
N LEU A 88 -10.23 -0.34 -15.00
CA LEU A 88 -10.04 -1.77 -15.30
C LEU A 88 -10.27 -2.09 -16.78
N GLN A 89 -10.66 -1.10 -17.60
CA GLN A 89 -10.95 -1.30 -19.01
C GLN A 89 -9.68 -1.39 -19.85
N MET A 90 -9.57 -2.39 -20.73
CA MET A 90 -8.37 -2.65 -21.53
C MET A 90 -8.15 -1.71 -22.73
N ASN A 91 -9.09 -0.80 -23.00
CA ASN A 91 -9.11 0.05 -24.20
C ASN A 91 -8.75 1.52 -23.93
N ILE A 92 -7.97 1.79 -22.88
CA ILE A 92 -7.52 3.14 -22.56
C ILE A 92 -6.32 3.51 -23.46
N PRO A 93 -6.32 4.68 -24.12
CA PRO A 93 -5.18 5.14 -24.91
C PRO A 93 -3.89 5.24 -24.07
N ALA A 94 -2.75 4.87 -24.65
CA ALA A 94 -1.45 4.87 -23.95
C ALA A 94 -1.06 6.21 -23.30
N SER A 95 -1.36 7.33 -23.97
CA SER A 95 -1.12 8.68 -23.41
C SER A 95 -1.97 8.95 -22.16
N LEU A 96 -3.21 8.49 -22.15
CA LEU A 96 -4.11 8.62 -21.01
C LEU A 96 -3.70 7.67 -19.88
N LEU A 97 -3.25 6.46 -20.19
CA LEU A 97 -2.70 5.52 -19.20
C LEU A 97 -1.53 6.13 -18.45
N TRP A 98 -0.59 6.77 -19.16
CA TRP A 98 0.53 7.45 -18.53
C TRP A 98 0.06 8.60 -17.65
N GLN A 99 -0.84 9.45 -18.14
CA GLN A 99 -1.38 10.55 -17.34
C GLN A 99 -2.06 10.06 -16.06
N ILE A 100 -2.86 9.00 -16.12
CA ILE A 100 -3.50 8.40 -14.94
C ILE A 100 -2.43 7.92 -13.95
N THR A 101 -1.39 7.22 -14.41
CA THR A 101 -0.28 6.78 -13.55
C THR A 101 0.38 7.98 -12.85
N LEU A 102 0.64 9.07 -13.58
CA LEU A 102 1.21 10.29 -13.02
C LEU A 102 0.31 10.91 -11.95
N ASP A 103 -0.98 11.08 -12.27
CA ASP A 103 -1.97 11.67 -11.38
C ASP A 103 -2.10 10.88 -10.07
N MET A 104 -2.04 9.54 -10.16
CA MET A 104 -2.06 8.65 -8.99
C MET A 104 -0.79 8.79 -8.13
N PHE A 105 0.40 8.93 -8.73
CA PHE A 105 1.63 9.21 -7.96
C PHE A 105 1.59 10.60 -7.30
N ASP A 106 1.17 11.64 -8.02
CA ASP A 106 1.03 12.98 -7.45
C ASP A 106 0.00 13.02 -6.32
N TYR A 107 -1.10 12.26 -6.46
CA TYR A 107 -2.08 12.07 -5.39
C TYR A 107 -1.46 11.41 -4.15
N LEU A 108 -0.77 10.27 -4.30
CA LEU A 108 -0.13 9.57 -3.18
C LEU A 108 0.94 10.46 -2.51
N TYR A 109 1.75 11.15 -3.31
CA TYR A 109 2.76 12.08 -2.83
C TYR A 109 2.14 13.22 -2.01
N SER A 110 1.11 13.86 -2.56
CA SER A 110 0.45 15.00 -1.92
C SER A 110 -0.29 14.59 -0.64
N ARG A 111 -0.91 13.40 -0.65
CA ARG A 111 -1.71 12.89 0.45
C ARG A 111 -0.88 12.27 1.56
N TYR A 112 0.24 11.61 1.29
CA TYR A 112 0.95 10.83 2.32
C TYR A 112 2.37 11.29 2.61
N ILE A 113 2.99 12.06 1.72
CA ILE A 113 4.44 12.34 1.79
C ILE A 113 4.72 13.81 2.08
N LEU A 114 3.94 14.74 1.50
CA LEU A 114 4.14 16.17 1.71
C LEU A 114 4.05 16.56 3.19
N ASP A 115 4.92 17.49 3.60
CA ASP A 115 4.98 18.00 4.97
C ASP A 115 3.67 18.70 5.38
N SER A 116 2.93 19.23 4.41
CA SER A 116 1.62 19.86 4.59
C SER A 116 0.45 18.89 4.68
N SER A 117 0.67 17.58 4.52
CA SER A 117 -0.42 16.61 4.56
C SER A 117 -0.92 16.37 5.99
N MET A 118 -2.24 16.34 6.14
CA MET A 118 -2.94 15.96 7.38
C MET A 118 -2.76 14.48 7.74
N VAL A 119 -2.52 13.62 6.75
CA VAL A 119 -2.37 12.16 6.90
C VAL A 119 -0.99 11.71 6.45
N ARG A 120 0.02 12.53 6.76
CA ARG A 120 1.43 12.26 6.43
C ARG A 120 1.90 10.99 7.14
N LEU A 121 2.53 10.10 6.38
CA LEU A 121 3.10 8.87 6.91
C LEU A 121 4.35 9.14 7.74
N ASN A 122 4.52 8.34 8.79
CA ASN A 122 5.75 8.29 9.57
C ASN A 122 6.75 7.32 8.93
N ILE A 123 7.34 7.73 7.80
CA ILE A 123 8.39 6.98 7.09
C ILE A 123 9.78 7.54 7.42
N SER A 124 10.82 6.77 7.09
CA SER A 124 12.20 7.23 7.28
C SER A 124 12.51 8.49 6.47
N PHE A 125 13.48 9.27 6.95
CA PHE A 125 13.97 10.44 6.23
C PHE A 125 14.45 10.07 4.83
N ASP A 126 15.18 8.97 4.70
CA ASP A 126 15.71 8.48 3.43
C ASP A 126 14.59 8.15 2.43
N SER A 127 13.54 7.44 2.87
CA SER A 127 12.36 7.18 2.04
C SER A 127 11.67 8.47 1.59
N SER A 128 11.51 9.45 2.50
CA SER A 128 10.90 10.74 2.15
C SER A 128 11.73 11.51 1.13
N VAL A 129 13.07 11.55 1.31
CA VAL A 129 13.99 12.22 0.37
C VAL A 129 13.97 11.53 -1.00
N SER A 130 14.04 10.21 -1.03
CA SER A 130 14.00 9.41 -2.26
C SER A 130 12.72 9.71 -3.07
N ILE A 131 11.56 9.71 -2.41
CA ILE A 131 10.29 10.05 -3.07
C ILE A 131 10.30 11.49 -3.58
N ARG A 132 10.74 12.47 -2.78
CA ARG A 132 10.81 13.88 -3.21
C ARG A 132 11.69 14.04 -4.45
N GLN A 133 12.82 13.35 -4.50
CA GLN A 133 13.72 13.37 -5.66
C GLN A 133 13.06 12.76 -6.90
N ALA A 134 12.43 11.59 -6.77
CA ALA A 134 11.73 10.95 -7.88
C ALA A 134 10.55 11.80 -8.39
N MET A 135 9.77 12.42 -7.50
CA MET A 135 8.69 13.33 -7.87
C MET A 135 9.21 14.62 -8.50
N SER A 136 10.35 15.14 -8.06
CA SER A 136 10.99 16.29 -8.70
C SER A 136 11.43 15.98 -10.13
N GLN A 137 12.00 14.80 -10.36
CA GLN A 137 12.37 14.34 -11.70
C GLN A 137 11.14 14.21 -12.60
N LEU A 138 10.06 13.62 -12.09
CA LEU A 138 8.79 13.47 -12.80
C LEU A 138 8.22 14.81 -13.31
N ARG A 139 8.29 15.85 -12.47
CA ARG A 139 7.82 17.21 -12.78
C ARG A 139 8.69 17.94 -13.79
N GLN A 140 9.98 17.60 -13.84
CA GLN A 140 10.91 18.17 -14.82
C GLN A 140 10.84 17.45 -16.18
N TYR A 141 10.68 16.12 -16.14
CA TYR A 141 10.67 15.25 -17.32
C TYR A 141 9.62 14.14 -17.14
N SER A 142 8.46 14.31 -17.77
CA SER A 142 7.38 13.33 -17.72
C SER A 142 7.57 12.20 -18.74
N SER A 143 8.70 11.49 -18.63
CA SER A 143 9.01 10.29 -19.43
C SER A 143 8.67 9.01 -18.66
N LEU A 144 8.32 7.95 -19.40
CA LEU A 144 8.15 6.60 -18.87
C LEU A 144 9.40 6.07 -18.15
N ASP A 145 10.58 6.57 -18.50
CA ASP A 145 11.86 6.15 -17.88
C ASP A 145 11.95 6.49 -16.39
N VAL A 146 11.09 7.39 -15.88
CA VAL A 146 11.04 7.79 -14.47
C VAL A 146 10.23 6.80 -13.63
N LEU A 147 9.38 5.97 -14.26
CA LEU A 147 8.49 5.04 -13.57
C LEU A 147 9.22 4.06 -12.63
N PRO A 148 10.34 3.41 -13.03
CA PRO A 148 11.08 2.52 -12.12
C PRO A 148 11.60 3.21 -10.87
N SER A 149 12.08 4.46 -10.99
CA SER A 149 12.57 5.24 -9.85
C SER A 149 11.43 5.62 -8.89
N LEU A 150 10.25 5.96 -9.42
CA LEU A 150 9.06 6.21 -8.61
C LEU A 150 8.64 4.95 -7.84
N ILE A 151 8.49 3.82 -8.54
CA ILE A 151 8.10 2.54 -7.92
C ILE A 151 9.09 2.18 -6.81
N THR A 152 10.40 2.27 -7.07
CA THR A 152 11.43 1.95 -6.09
C THR A 152 11.35 2.85 -4.84
N ALA A 153 11.12 4.15 -5.03
CA ALA A 153 11.01 5.10 -3.93
C ALA A 153 9.76 4.86 -3.06
N PHE A 154 8.61 4.60 -3.69
CA PHE A 154 7.38 4.29 -2.96
C PHE A 154 7.42 2.88 -2.32
N ASP A 155 8.11 1.91 -2.91
CA ASP A 155 8.33 0.59 -2.31
C ASP A 155 9.16 0.66 -1.02
N ALA A 156 10.14 1.57 -0.96
CA ALA A 156 10.88 1.84 0.27
C ALA A 156 9.95 2.37 1.38
N ALA A 157 9.08 3.34 1.05
CA ALA A 157 8.07 3.84 1.99
C ALA A 157 7.06 2.76 2.40
N THR A 158 6.64 1.88 1.49
CA THR A 158 5.80 0.71 1.79
C THR A 158 6.47 -0.22 2.79
N THR A 159 7.77 -0.45 2.65
CA THR A 159 8.54 -1.25 3.60
C THR A 159 8.58 -0.59 4.98
N ASP A 160 8.77 0.73 5.04
CA ASP A 160 8.74 1.48 6.30
C ASP A 160 7.36 1.41 6.98
N VAL A 161 6.28 1.61 6.22
CA VAL A 161 4.90 1.51 6.73
C VAL A 161 4.58 0.12 7.25
N LEU A 162 4.98 -0.93 6.54
CA LEU A 162 4.79 -2.30 7.02
C LEU A 162 5.59 -2.60 8.29
N ARG A 163 6.82 -2.08 8.41
CA ARG A 163 7.61 -2.22 9.64
C ARG A 163 6.91 -1.51 10.81
N LEU A 164 6.38 -0.31 10.58
CA LEU A 164 5.63 0.43 11.58
C LEU A 164 4.36 -0.31 12.02
N LEU A 165 3.55 -0.76 11.05
CA LEU A 165 2.34 -1.54 11.35
C LEU A 165 2.67 -2.82 12.12
N ARG A 166 3.65 -3.61 11.65
CA ARG A 166 4.05 -4.87 12.32
C ARG A 166 4.62 -4.65 13.72
N GLY A 167 5.46 -3.63 13.87
CA GLY A 167 6.19 -3.36 15.10
C GLY A 167 5.37 -2.65 16.18
N ASP A 168 4.20 -2.11 15.82
CA ASP A 168 3.43 -1.25 16.72
C ASP A 168 1.92 -1.58 16.71
N SER A 169 1.16 -1.06 15.75
CA SER A 169 -0.31 -1.22 15.71
C SER A 169 -0.76 -2.68 15.65
N PHE A 170 -0.05 -3.54 14.93
CA PHE A 170 -0.41 -4.95 14.82
C PHE A 170 -0.20 -5.70 16.15
N LEU A 171 0.86 -5.39 16.89
CA LEU A 171 1.10 -5.99 18.21
C LEU A 171 0.02 -5.60 19.22
N ARG A 172 -0.50 -4.36 19.12
CA ARG A 172 -1.64 -3.91 19.93
C ARG A 172 -2.95 -4.55 19.47
N PHE A 173 -3.16 -4.68 18.16
CA PHE A 173 -4.32 -5.37 17.60
C PHE A 173 -4.39 -6.82 18.08
N GLN A 174 -3.29 -7.57 18.04
CA GLN A 174 -3.25 -8.95 18.54
C GLN A 174 -3.73 -9.05 20.00
N LYS A 175 -3.42 -8.06 20.83
CA LYS A 175 -3.82 -8.01 22.25
C LYS A 175 -5.22 -7.43 22.48
N SER A 176 -5.82 -6.84 21.45
CA SER A 176 -7.17 -6.26 21.55
C SER A 176 -8.25 -7.34 21.63
N PRO A 177 -9.41 -7.05 22.23
CA PRO A 177 -10.54 -7.98 22.25
C PRO A 177 -10.92 -8.49 20.85
N GLU A 178 -10.89 -7.60 19.85
CA GLU A 178 -11.22 -7.92 18.46
C GLU A 178 -10.18 -8.86 17.82
N GLY A 179 -8.88 -8.61 18.03
CA GLY A 179 -7.82 -9.50 17.53
C GLY A 179 -7.79 -10.87 18.22
N ILE A 180 -8.10 -10.91 19.52
CA ILE A 180 -8.25 -12.17 20.26
C ILE A 180 -9.49 -12.95 19.80
N ALA A 181 -10.59 -12.27 19.49
CA ALA A 181 -11.78 -12.92 18.94
C ALA A 181 -11.50 -13.48 17.55
N TYR A 182 -10.96 -12.64 16.66
CA TYR A 182 -10.61 -13.00 15.30
C TYR A 182 -9.66 -14.20 15.25
N SER A 183 -8.58 -14.22 16.04
CA SER A 183 -7.62 -15.35 16.07
C SER A 183 -8.24 -16.69 16.45
N LYS A 184 -9.35 -16.72 17.20
CA LYS A 184 -10.05 -17.96 17.56
C LYS A 184 -10.82 -18.57 16.39
N ASP A 185 -11.27 -17.76 15.45
CA ASP A 185 -12.05 -18.21 14.29
C ASP A 185 -11.18 -18.90 13.21
N PHE A 186 -9.85 -18.90 13.38
CA PHE A 186 -8.89 -19.58 12.52
C PHE A 186 -8.31 -20.88 13.10
N MET A 187 -8.88 -21.36 14.21
CA MET A 187 -8.66 -22.71 14.75
C MET A 187 -9.77 -23.67 14.29
#